data_AF-A0A7S3CMY5-F1
#
_entry.id   AF-A0A7S3CMY5-F1
#
_cell.length_a   1.000
_cell.length_b   1.000
_cell.length_c   1.000
_cell.angle_alpha   90.00
_cell.angle_beta   90.00
_cell.angle_gamma   90.00
#
_symmetry.space_group_name_H-M   'P 1'
#
loop_
_entity.id
_entity.type
_entity.pdbx_description
1 polymer ?
#
loop_
_entity_poly.entity_id
_entity_poly.type
_entity_poly.pdbx_seq_one_letter_code
_entity_poly.pdbx_strand_id
1 'polypeptide(L)'
;NFNQMYKLDPLTFSVWIEILKAVPDSVLWVLEYPADARANLKLEAEQRGVDPERIIMTPKAPKDEHINRCYLADLALDNPITNGHTTSCDLLWSGLPMLTIPLNNQMPS
;
A
#
# COMPACT_ATOMS: atom_id res chain seq x y z
N ASN A 1 -0.06 2.89 0.68
CA ASN A 1 1.04 2.19 1.40
C ASN A 1 2.37 2.58 0.78
N PHE A 2 3.26 3.26 1.51
CA PHE A 2 4.57 3.69 0.98
C PHE A 2 5.76 2.84 1.46
N ASN A 3 5.51 1.61 1.92
CA ASN A 3 6.57 0.65 2.23
C ASN A 3 7.25 0.18 0.94
N GLN A 4 8.45 -0.39 1.11
CA GLN A 4 9.20 -1.02 0.03
C GLN A 4 8.46 -2.27 -0.45
N MET A 5 8.43 -2.49 -1.78
CA MET A 5 7.60 -3.53 -2.38
C MET A 5 7.99 -4.95 -1.95
N TYR A 6 9.23 -5.20 -1.54
CA TYR A 6 9.63 -6.51 -1.02
C TYR A 6 8.88 -6.92 0.26
N LYS A 7 8.21 -5.98 0.94
CA LYS A 7 7.35 -6.24 2.11
C LYS A 7 5.93 -6.66 1.74
N LEU A 8 5.54 -6.50 0.47
CA LEU A 8 4.23 -6.88 -0.02
C LEU A 8 4.23 -8.35 -0.42
N ASP A 9 3.41 -9.14 0.28
CA ASP A 9 3.14 -10.53 -0.07
C ASP A 9 1.82 -10.66 -0.87
N PRO A 10 1.62 -11.78 -1.59
CA PRO A 10 0.43 -12.00 -2.40
C PRO A 10 -0.89 -12.02 -1.62
N LEU A 11 -0.89 -12.47 -0.35
CA LEU A 11 -2.09 -12.52 0.47
C LEU A 11 -2.52 -11.10 0.85
N THR A 12 -1.57 -10.26 1.30
CA THR A 12 -1.84 -8.84 1.59
C THR A 12 -2.34 -8.11 0.35
N PHE A 13 -1.73 -8.35 -0.82
CA PHE A 13 -2.21 -7.74 -2.06
C PHE A 13 -3.64 -8.20 -2.42
N SER A 14 -3.96 -9.48 -2.20
CA SER A 14 -5.32 -10.01 -2.39
C SER A 14 -6.35 -9.26 -1.53
N VAL A 15 -6.03 -8.99 -0.27
CA VAL A 15 -6.91 -8.22 0.63
C VAL A 15 -7.12 -6.79 0.09
N TRP A 16 -6.06 -6.13 -0.38
CA TRP A 16 -6.18 -4.78 -0.94
C TRP A 16 -7.05 -4.76 -2.21
N ILE A 17 -6.95 -5.79 -3.06
CA ILE A 17 -7.81 -5.95 -4.23
C ILE A 17 -9.29 -6.10 -3.83
N GLU A 18 -9.59 -6.90 -2.81
CA GLU A 18 -10.96 -7.05 -2.32
C GLU A 18 -11.50 -5.73 -1.73
N ILE A 19 -10.66 -4.93 -1.06
CA ILE A 19 -11.03 -3.57 -0.61
C ILE A 19 -11.36 -2.67 -1.80
N LEU A 20 -10.53 -2.67 -2.86
CA LEU A 20 -10.79 -1.86 -4.06
C LEU A 20 -12.11 -2.27 -4.75
N LYS A 21 -12.43 -3.58 -4.80
CA LYS A 21 -13.72 -4.06 -5.32
C LYS A 21 -14.90 -3.60 -4.47
N ALA A 22 -14.74 -3.62 -3.14
CA ALA A 22 -15.79 -3.22 -2.21
C ALA A 22 -16.04 -1.69 -2.18
N VAL A 23 -15.05 -0.88 -2.58
CA VAL A 23 -15.12 0.59 -2.57
C VAL A 23 -14.82 1.12 -3.97
N PRO A 24 -15.82 1.26 -4.87
CA PRO A 24 -15.62 1.48 -6.32
C PRO A 24 -14.75 2.68 -6.71
N ASP A 25 -14.82 3.80 -5.98
CA ASP A 25 -14.11 5.04 -6.30
C ASP A 25 -12.78 5.20 -5.55
N SER A 26 -12.36 4.19 -4.79
CA SER A 26 -11.08 4.24 -4.07
C SER A 26 -9.90 3.96 -5.00
N VAL A 27 -8.71 4.42 -4.63
CA VAL A 27 -7.45 4.10 -5.32
C VAL A 27 -6.46 3.52 -4.33
N LEU A 28 -5.60 2.62 -4.80
CA LEU A 28 -4.47 2.12 -4.04
C LEU A 28 -3.22 2.91 -4.45
N TRP A 29 -2.74 3.75 -3.54
CA TRP A 29 -1.52 4.52 -3.75
C TRP A 29 -0.31 3.83 -3.12
N VAL A 30 0.65 3.39 -3.93
CA VAL A 30 1.85 2.68 -3.48
C VAL A 30 3.17 3.31 -3.95
N LEU A 31 4.26 2.93 -3.30
CA LEU A 31 5.62 3.30 -3.70
C LEU A 31 6.02 2.59 -5.00
N GLU A 32 6.52 3.34 -5.97
CA GLU A 32 7.11 2.82 -7.20
C GLU A 32 8.58 2.44 -7.00
N TYR A 33 8.82 1.31 -6.35
CA TYR A 33 10.15 0.75 -6.21
C TYR A 33 10.09 -0.75 -5.89
N PRO A 34 10.79 -1.63 -6.64
CA PRO A 34 11.69 -1.35 -7.77
C PRO A 34 10.93 -0.98 -9.07
N ALA A 35 11.64 -0.60 -10.13
CA ALA A 35 11.06 -0.10 -11.39
C ALA A 35 10.01 -1.06 -11.99
N ASP A 36 10.28 -2.36 -11.95
CA ASP A 36 9.40 -3.38 -12.54
C ASP A 36 8.10 -3.59 -11.74
N ALA A 37 8.01 -3.05 -10.51
CA ALA A 37 6.82 -3.20 -9.67
C ALA A 37 5.57 -2.62 -10.33
N ARG A 38 5.72 -1.57 -11.16
CA ARG A 38 4.57 -0.93 -11.82
C ARG A 38 3.87 -1.87 -12.80
N ALA A 39 4.63 -2.47 -13.71
CA ALA A 39 4.06 -3.38 -14.70
C ALA A 39 3.43 -4.60 -14.01
N ASN A 40 4.12 -5.17 -13.03
CA ASN A 40 3.66 -6.38 -12.33
C ASN A 40 2.37 -6.12 -11.53
N LEU A 41 2.29 -5.03 -10.75
CA LEU A 41 1.09 -4.75 -9.96
C LEU A 41 -0.12 -4.38 -10.81
N LYS A 42 0.08 -3.64 -11.92
CA LYS A 42 -1.00 -3.34 -12.86
C LYS A 42 -1.55 -4.62 -13.49
N LEU A 43 -0.67 -5.52 -13.94
CA LEU A 43 -1.07 -6.81 -14.50
C LEU A 43 -1.80 -7.68 -13.47
N GLU A 44 -1.28 -7.78 -12.24
CA GLU A 44 -1.92 -8.54 -11.17
C GLU A 44 -3.29 -7.97 -10.77
N ALA A 45 -3.45 -6.64 -10.77
CA ALA A 45 -4.75 -6.01 -10.53
C ALA A 45 -5.76 -6.35 -11.64
N GLU A 46 -5.34 -6.26 -12.90
CA GLU A 46 -6.16 -6.59 -14.07
C GLU A 46 -6.64 -8.05 -14.01
N GLN A 47 -5.72 -8.99 -13.75
CA GLN A 47 -6.02 -10.42 -13.64
C GLN A 47 -7.03 -10.73 -12.53
N ARG A 48 -7.11 -9.87 -11.51
CA ARG A 48 -8.05 -10.01 -10.38
C ARG A 48 -9.32 -9.19 -10.54
N GLY A 49 -9.53 -8.56 -11.70
CA GLY A 49 -10.75 -7.83 -12.04
C GLY A 49 -10.83 -6.42 -11.46
N VAL A 50 -9.69 -5.78 -11.20
CA VAL A 50 -9.61 -4.37 -10.80
C VAL A 50 -8.95 -3.57 -11.91
N ASP A 51 -9.53 -2.40 -12.25
CA ASP A 51 -8.94 -1.47 -13.21
C ASP A 51 -7.52 -1.06 -12.79
N PRO A 52 -6.48 -1.33 -13.60
CA PRO A 52 -5.10 -0.97 -13.28
C PRO A 52 -4.86 0.52 -13.03
N GLU A 53 -5.71 1.40 -13.55
CA GLU A 53 -5.60 2.85 -13.29
C GLU A 53 -5.98 3.23 -11.85
N ARG A 54 -6.62 2.32 -11.11
CA ARG A 54 -6.85 2.49 -9.66
C ARG A 54 -5.61 2.19 -8.82
N ILE A 55 -4.51 1.73 -9.42
CA ILE A 55 -3.22 1.52 -8.76
C ILE A 55 -2.30 2.70 -9.10
N ILE A 56 -2.24 3.67 -8.20
CA ILE A 56 -1.38 4.86 -8.36
C ILE A 56 -0.01 4.55 -7.78
N MET A 57 1.04 4.76 -8.57
CA MET A 57 2.42 4.51 -8.15
C MET A 57 3.24 5.77 -8.34
N THR A 58 3.92 6.18 -7.26
CA THR A 58 4.81 7.36 -7.27
C THR A 58 6.19 6.97 -6.75
N PRO A 59 7.26 7.56 -7.29
CA PRO A 59 8.62 7.26 -6.85
C PRO A 59 8.87 7.69 -5.40
N LYS A 60 10.03 7.29 -4.88
CA LYS A 60 10.53 7.81 -3.60
C LYS A 60 10.68 9.33 -3.71
N ALA A 61 10.13 10.04 -2.74
CA ALA A 61 10.25 11.50 -2.65
C ALA A 61 11.23 11.90 -1.52
N PRO A 62 11.74 13.15 -1.55
CA PRO A 62 12.34 13.79 -0.39
C PRO A 62 11.40 13.73 0.84
N LYS A 63 11.98 13.86 2.04
CA LYS A 63 11.27 13.60 3.30
C LYS A 63 10.06 14.51 3.53
N ASP A 64 10.23 15.79 3.27
CA ASP A 64 9.20 16.83 3.37
C ASP A 64 8.06 16.58 2.39
N GLU A 65 8.38 16.32 1.12
CA GLU A 65 7.38 15.97 0.11
C GLU A 65 6.68 14.65 0.46
N HIS A 66 7.42 13.67 0.99
CA HIS A 66 6.84 12.41 1.46
C HIS A 66 5.80 12.65 2.56
N ILE A 67 6.10 13.44 3.58
CA ILE A 67 5.15 13.76 4.65
C ILE A 67 3.94 14.52 4.08
N ASN A 68 4.17 15.53 3.24
CA ASN A 68 3.10 16.34 2.66
C ASN A 68 2.13 15.50 1.80
N ARG A 69 2.63 14.57 0.99
CA ARG A 69 1.76 13.70 0.20
C ARG A 69 0.98 12.69 1.05
N CYS A 70 1.50 12.30 2.21
CA CYS A 70 0.78 11.39 3.11
C CYS A 70 -0.52 12.01 3.62
N TYR A 71 -0.55 13.32 3.82
CA TYR A 71 -1.76 14.07 4.19
C TYR A 71 -2.87 13.99 3.13
N LEU A 72 -2.54 13.70 1.87
CA LEU A 72 -3.51 13.57 0.78
C LEU A 72 -4.20 12.19 0.75
N ALA A 73 -3.71 11.22 1.50
CA ALA A 73 -4.32 9.90 1.58
C ALA A 73 -5.41 9.86 2.66
N ASP A 74 -6.38 8.97 2.49
CA ASP A 74 -7.48 8.81 3.47
C ASP A 74 -7.17 7.75 4.53
N LEU A 75 -6.45 6.68 4.14
CA LEU A 75 -6.13 5.56 5.01
C LEU A 75 -4.82 4.88 4.57
N ALA A 76 -3.93 4.61 5.52
CA ALA A 76 -2.78 3.75 5.30
C ALA A 76 -3.10 2.28 5.64
N LEU A 77 -2.87 1.37 4.69
CA LEU A 77 -2.91 -0.08 4.91
C LEU A 77 -1.49 -0.60 5.09
N ASP A 78 -1.19 -1.26 6.21
CA ASP A 78 0.14 -1.80 6.52
C ASP A 78 0.35 -3.23 5.95
N ASN A 79 1.59 -3.74 6.02
CA ASN A 79 1.97 -5.11 5.64
C ASN A 79 2.08 -5.99 6.90
N PRO A 80 1.16 -6.93 7.19
CA PRO A 80 1.12 -7.66 8.46
C PRO A 80 2.37 -8.50 8.75
N ILE A 81 2.98 -9.12 7.73
CA ILE A 81 4.17 -9.97 7.91
C ILE A 81 5.41 -9.13 8.25
N THR A 82 5.52 -7.95 7.65
CA THR A 82 6.64 -7.04 7.88
C THR A 82 6.13 -5.60 7.97
N ASN A 83 5.64 -5.22 9.16
CA ASN A 83 5.04 -3.90 9.36
C ASN A 83 5.97 -2.75 8.94
N GLY A 84 5.37 -1.62 8.59
CA GLY A 84 6.08 -0.37 8.42
C GLY A 84 6.73 0.07 9.74
N HIS A 85 7.93 0.62 9.65
CA HIS A 85 8.67 1.16 10.80
C HIS A 85 8.72 2.68 10.62
N THR A 86 9.82 3.22 10.09
CA THR A 86 9.97 4.65 9.81
C THR A 86 8.86 5.19 8.91
N THR A 87 8.46 4.45 7.88
CA THR A 87 7.32 4.84 7.02
C THR A 87 6.03 5.00 7.81
N SER A 88 5.74 4.09 8.75
CA SER A 88 4.53 4.19 9.57
C SER A 88 4.57 5.38 10.51
N CYS A 89 5.73 5.67 11.10
CA CYS A 89 5.92 6.89 11.88
C CYS A 89 5.62 8.14 11.04
N ASP A 90 6.11 8.21 9.80
CA ASP A 90 5.90 9.36 8.90
C ASP A 90 4.42 9.55 8.54
N LEU A 91 3.74 8.44 8.23
CA LEU A 91 2.32 8.44 7.92
C LEU A 91 1.52 8.97 9.11
N LEU A 92 1.77 8.45 10.31
CA LEU A 92 1.10 8.91 11.53
C LEU A 92 1.45 10.37 11.88
N TRP A 93 2.70 10.79 11.64
CA TRP A 93 3.12 12.19 11.86
C TRP A 93 2.42 13.18 10.94
N SER A 94 2.02 12.73 9.74
CA SER A 94 1.20 13.51 8.80
C SER A 94 -0.28 13.56 9.18
N GLY A 95 -0.72 12.83 10.21
CA GLY A 95 -2.12 12.72 10.61
C GLY A 95 -2.92 11.65 9.87
N LEU A 96 -2.29 10.85 9.00
CA LEU A 96 -2.93 9.78 8.26
C LEU A 96 -3.25 8.59 9.18
N PRO A 97 -4.53 8.21 9.38
CA PRO A 97 -4.86 7.00 10.11
C PRO A 97 -4.28 5.75 9.42
N MET A 98 -3.88 4.77 10.22
CA MET A 98 -3.29 3.53 9.74
C MET A 98 -4.02 2.32 10.27
N LEU A 99 -4.30 1.37 9.38
CA LEU A 99 -4.77 0.04 9.71
C LEU A 99 -3.61 -0.96 9.62
N THR A 100 -3.41 -1.72 10.69
CA THR A 100 -2.43 -2.81 10.76
C THR A 100 -3.02 -3.99 11.50
N ILE A 101 -2.44 -5.16 11.30
CA ILE A 101 -2.79 -6.37 12.03
C ILE A 101 -1.53 -6.85 12.76
N PRO A 102 -1.51 -6.84 14.11
CA PRO A 102 -0.40 -7.39 14.87
C PRO A 102 -0.25 -8.88 14.61
N LEU A 103 0.98 -9.33 14.35
CA LEU A 103 1.27 -10.75 14.17
C LEU A 103 0.80 -11.54 15.39
N ASN A 104 0.10 -12.63 15.16
CA ASN A 104 -0.33 -13.56 16.19
C ASN A 104 -0.23 -15.01 15.69
N ASN A 105 -0.39 -15.97 16.61
CA ASN A 105 -0.24 -17.41 16.31
C ASN A 105 -1.33 -17.98 15.37
N GLN A 106 -2.30 -17.18 14.92
CA GLN A 106 -3.41 -17.60 14.07
C GLN A 106 -3.25 -17.12 12.63
N MET A 107 -2.22 -16.34 12.30
CA MET A 107 -1.98 -15.91 10.92
C MET A 107 -1.44 -17.06 10.06
N PRO A 108 -1.87 -17.15 8.79
CA PRO A 108 -1.30 -18.09 7.84
C PRO A 108 0.18 -17.77 7.60
N SER A 109 1.00 -18.84 7.53
CA SER A 109 2.43 -18.78 7.21
C SER A 109 2.69 -18.49 5.74
#